data_AF-A0A7Y9YGZ6-F1
#
_entry.id   AF-A0A7Y9YGZ6-F1
#
_cell.length_a   1.000
_cell.length_b   1.000
_cell.length_c   1.000
_cell.angle_alpha   90.00
_cell.angle_beta   90.00
_cell.angle_gamma   90.00
#
_symmetry.space_group_name_H-M   'P 1'
#
loop_
_entity.id
_entity.type
_entity.pdbx_description
1 polymer ?
#
loop_
_entity_poly.entity_id
_entity_poly.type
_entity_poly.pdbx_seq_one_letter_code
_entity_poly.pdbx_strand_id
1 'polypeptide(L)'
;MTTSTAHPSPFRASARVPLRIQLDNGYRSGPLDGGWWPQSRDLATECRDLVDHFPHLVGRPSRLLFSRPDWEDGGEPPARRLPVASGVVKVGSFPGDDTHEMVLVMSSRERLRLLVIPHDVPAETAHRLLLEAADERNTRTASELLADALSEVPPPAVDTTGEDDWEDEGGAQRRTAGSSGR
;
A
#
# COMPACT_ATOMS: atom_id res chain seq x y z
N MET A 1 -39.43 27.19 18.61
CA MET A 1 -38.05 27.58 18.26
C MET A 1 -37.10 26.65 18.99
N THR A 2 -36.40 25.76 18.29
CA THR A 2 -35.10 25.21 18.71
C THR A 2 -34.36 24.78 17.45
N THR A 3 -33.37 25.55 17.01
CA THR A 3 -32.47 25.23 15.90
C THR A 3 -31.28 24.46 16.47
N SER A 4 -31.18 23.17 16.13
CA SER A 4 -30.04 22.32 16.47
C SER A 4 -28.90 22.60 15.49
N THR A 5 -27.94 23.44 15.89
CA THR A 5 -26.71 23.64 15.14
C THR A 5 -25.84 22.40 15.26
N ALA A 6 -25.83 21.56 14.22
CA ALA A 6 -24.84 20.51 14.06
C ALA A 6 -23.47 21.16 13.80
N HIS A 7 -22.53 20.93 14.69
CA HIS A 7 -21.13 21.33 14.54
C HIS A 7 -20.50 20.47 13.45
N PRO A 8 -19.81 21.01 12.43
CA PRO A 8 -19.03 20.20 11.51
C PRO A 8 -17.87 19.58 12.29
N SER A 9 -17.90 18.26 12.45
CA SER A 9 -16.76 17.49 12.93
C SER A 9 -15.53 17.86 12.09
N PRO A 10 -14.38 18.23 12.69
CA PRO A 10 -13.15 18.33 11.92
C PRO A 10 -12.88 16.95 11.35
N PHE A 11 -12.82 16.83 10.01
CA PHE A 11 -12.21 15.66 9.38
C PHE A 11 -10.86 15.48 10.08
N ARG A 12 -10.75 14.42 10.87
CA ARG A 12 -9.52 14.06 11.55
C ARG A 12 -8.56 13.74 10.43
N ALA A 13 -7.69 14.70 10.09
CA ALA A 13 -6.62 14.48 9.13
C ALA A 13 -5.83 13.28 9.68
N SER A 14 -6.02 12.11 9.07
CA SER A 14 -5.24 10.93 9.43
C SER A 14 -3.79 11.34 9.30
N ALA A 15 -3.02 11.17 10.38
CA ALA A 15 -1.59 11.41 10.35
C ALA A 15 -1.01 10.55 9.22
N ARG A 16 -0.52 11.20 8.16
CA ARG A 16 0.06 10.51 7.01
C ARG A 16 1.30 9.75 7.49
N VAL A 17 1.45 8.52 7.05
CA VAL A 17 2.68 7.76 7.29
C VAL A 17 3.77 8.19 6.29
N PRO A 18 5.06 7.96 6.58
CA PRO A 18 6.14 8.21 5.63
C PRO A 18 5.88 7.54 4.28
N LEU A 19 6.39 8.14 3.21
CA LEU A 19 6.27 7.64 1.85
C LEU A 19 6.74 6.18 1.75
N ARG A 20 5.83 5.28 1.35
CA ARG A 20 6.09 3.85 1.21
C ARG A 20 6.52 3.55 -0.22
N ILE A 21 7.81 3.70 -0.48
CA ILE A 21 8.41 3.54 -1.81
C ILE A 21 9.71 2.74 -1.69
N GLN A 22 9.97 1.89 -2.69
CA GLN A 22 11.23 1.16 -2.83
C GLN A 22 11.68 1.37 -4.29
N LEU A 23 12.91 1.82 -4.48
CA LEU A 23 13.49 2.08 -5.81
C LEU A 23 14.61 1.08 -6.09
N ASP A 24 14.83 0.79 -7.36
CA ASP A 24 16.01 0.04 -7.79
C ASP A 24 17.31 0.83 -7.49
N ASN A 25 18.46 0.18 -7.67
CA ASN A 25 19.75 0.80 -7.39
C ASN A 25 20.25 1.74 -8.51
N GLY A 26 19.35 2.30 -9.33
CA GLY A 26 19.63 3.26 -10.39
C GLY A 26 20.16 2.66 -11.70
N TYR A 27 20.37 1.35 -11.75
CA TYR A 27 20.67 0.63 -12.98
C TYR A 27 19.35 0.12 -13.53
N ARG A 28 18.75 0.86 -14.46
CA ARG A 28 17.50 0.54 -15.18
C ARG A 28 17.56 -0.84 -15.82
N SER A 29 17.29 -1.89 -15.04
CA SER A 29 17.61 -3.27 -15.39
C SER A 29 16.36 -4.07 -15.80
N GLY A 30 15.18 -3.50 -15.62
CA GLY A 30 13.91 -4.19 -15.82
C GLY A 30 12.79 -3.29 -16.36
N PRO A 31 11.56 -3.85 -16.45
CA PRO A 31 10.37 -3.10 -16.87
C PRO A 31 9.93 -2.05 -15.85
N LEU A 32 10.35 -2.18 -14.59
CA LEU A 32 10.06 -1.29 -13.46
C LEU A 32 11.37 -0.77 -12.86
N ASP A 33 11.34 0.47 -12.37
CA ASP A 33 12.43 1.12 -11.63
C ASP A 33 12.16 1.10 -10.10
N GLY A 34 11.10 0.40 -9.66
CA GLY A 34 10.69 0.32 -8.26
C GLY A 34 9.18 0.12 -8.05
N GLY A 35 8.75 0.22 -6.80
CA GLY A 35 7.36 0.12 -6.38
C GLY A 35 6.97 1.21 -5.39
N TRP A 36 5.68 1.53 -5.37
CA TRP A 36 5.06 2.53 -4.50
C TRP A 36 3.73 2.02 -3.95
N TRP A 37 3.52 2.18 -2.65
CA TRP A 37 2.31 1.76 -1.94
C TRP A 37 1.54 2.97 -1.37
N PRO A 38 0.62 3.57 -2.15
CA PRO A 38 -0.19 4.71 -1.73
C PRO A 38 -1.08 4.40 -0.52
N GLN A 39 -1.37 5.43 0.28
CA GLN A 39 -2.19 5.33 1.50
C GLN A 39 -3.68 5.34 1.21
N SER A 40 -4.07 5.82 0.02
CA SER A 40 -5.46 5.96 -0.39
C SER A 40 -5.58 6.02 -1.91
N ARG A 41 -6.81 6.02 -2.43
CA ARG A 41 -7.09 6.31 -3.84
C ARG A 41 -7.25 7.80 -4.15
N ASP A 42 -6.99 8.70 -3.19
CA ASP A 42 -7.04 10.15 -3.44
C ASP A 42 -5.79 10.60 -4.21
N LEU A 43 -5.88 10.60 -5.54
CA LEU A 43 -4.76 10.89 -6.42
C LEU A 43 -4.08 12.23 -6.10
N ALA A 44 -4.86 13.27 -5.75
CA ALA A 44 -4.31 14.59 -5.49
C ALA A 44 -3.42 14.60 -4.24
N THR A 45 -3.87 13.95 -3.17
CA THR A 45 -3.16 13.85 -1.89
C THR A 45 -1.97 12.92 -1.99
N GLU A 46 -2.10 11.79 -2.69
CA GLU A 46 -1.01 10.85 -2.90
C GLU A 46 0.07 11.41 -3.84
N CYS A 47 -0.30 12.11 -4.91
CA CYS A 47 0.67 12.76 -5.81
C CYS A 47 1.47 13.86 -5.13
N ARG A 48 0.83 14.64 -4.22
CA ARG A 48 1.55 15.65 -3.44
C ARG A 48 2.57 15.01 -2.52
N ASP A 49 2.13 14.00 -1.77
CA ASP A 49 2.98 13.25 -0.84
C ASP A 49 4.17 12.60 -1.56
N LEU A 50 3.92 11.94 -2.69
CA LEU A 50 4.94 11.33 -3.52
C LEU A 50 5.99 12.34 -3.98
N VAL A 51 5.59 13.54 -4.40
CA VAL A 51 6.51 14.57 -4.91
C VAL A 51 7.26 15.27 -3.78
N ASP A 52 6.59 15.56 -2.67
CA ASP A 52 7.16 16.32 -1.56
C ASP A 52 8.11 15.46 -0.71
N HIS A 53 7.92 14.14 -0.70
CA HIS A 53 8.75 13.19 0.03
C HIS A 53 9.61 12.30 -0.87
N PHE A 54 9.67 12.58 -2.18
CA PHE A 54 10.48 11.79 -3.10
C PHE A 54 11.97 11.83 -2.70
N PRO A 55 12.72 10.71 -2.80
CA PRO A 55 14.14 10.69 -2.47
C PRO A 55 14.95 11.75 -3.24
N HIS A 56 15.46 12.76 -2.51
CA HIS A 56 16.18 13.90 -3.08
C HIS A 56 17.42 13.51 -3.89
N LEU A 57 18.07 12.38 -3.54
CA LEU A 57 19.24 11.85 -4.24
C LEU A 57 18.92 11.36 -5.66
N VAL A 58 17.69 10.90 -5.89
CA VAL A 58 17.22 10.46 -7.22
C VAL A 58 16.77 11.67 -8.05
N GLY A 59 16.36 12.74 -7.37
CA GLY A 59 16.05 14.05 -7.96
C GLY A 59 14.58 14.43 -7.79
N ARG A 60 14.12 15.37 -8.61
CA ARG A 60 12.78 15.96 -8.47
C ARG A 60 11.83 15.53 -9.60
N PRO A 61 10.68 14.91 -9.28
CA PRO A 61 9.61 14.65 -10.25
C PRO A 61 9.01 15.97 -10.77
N SER A 62 8.86 16.08 -12.09
CA SER A 62 8.29 17.25 -12.78
C SER A 62 6.93 16.99 -13.42
N ARG A 63 6.64 15.72 -13.72
CA ARG A 63 5.35 15.24 -14.21
C ARG A 63 5.09 13.82 -13.73
N LEU A 64 3.85 13.53 -13.39
CA LEU A 64 3.35 12.21 -13.02
C LEU A 64 2.37 11.72 -14.09
N LEU A 65 2.48 10.45 -14.45
CA LEU A 65 1.56 9.76 -15.34
C LEU A 65 1.06 8.51 -14.66
N PHE A 66 -0.25 8.35 -14.52
CA PHE A 66 -0.86 7.24 -13.78
C PHE A 66 -1.77 6.39 -14.65
N SER A 67 -1.91 5.11 -14.30
CA SER A 67 -2.95 4.23 -14.84
C SER A 67 -4.30 4.56 -14.21
N ARG A 68 -5.36 4.76 -15.00
CA ARG A 68 -6.64 5.28 -14.48
C ARG A 68 -7.36 4.36 -13.49
N PRO A 69 -7.41 3.04 -13.70
CA PRO A 69 -8.22 2.16 -12.85
C PRO A 69 -7.85 2.19 -11.36
N ASP A 70 -6.58 2.45 -11.02
CA ASP A 70 -6.12 2.56 -9.63
C ASP A 70 -6.65 3.80 -8.88
N TRP A 71 -7.14 4.81 -9.61
CA TRP A 71 -7.39 6.17 -9.06
C TRP A 71 -8.79 6.73 -9.38
N GLU A 72 -9.44 6.27 -10.45
CA GLU A 72 -10.74 6.79 -10.88
C GLU A 72 -11.90 5.89 -10.37
N ASP A 73 -12.30 6.06 -9.10
CA ASP A 73 -13.48 5.41 -8.51
C ASP A 73 -14.82 6.09 -8.93
N GLY A 74 -14.97 6.40 -10.22
CA GLY A 74 -16.24 6.92 -10.79
C GLY A 74 -16.54 8.41 -10.57
N GLY A 75 -15.51 9.23 -10.30
CA GLY A 75 -15.62 10.66 -10.03
C GLY A 75 -15.23 11.61 -11.17
N GLU A 76 -15.10 12.90 -10.83
CA GLU A 76 -14.64 13.98 -11.72
C GLU A 76 -13.17 13.77 -12.13
N PRO A 77 -12.77 14.05 -13.38
CA PRO A 77 -11.39 13.86 -13.83
C PRO A 77 -10.39 14.63 -12.95
N PRO A 78 -9.25 14.01 -12.60
CA PRO A 78 -8.32 14.61 -11.67
C PRO A 78 -7.68 15.90 -12.21
N ALA A 79 -7.33 16.80 -11.29
CA ALA A 79 -6.67 18.06 -11.62
C ALA A 79 -5.33 17.80 -12.33
N ARG A 80 -5.19 18.33 -13.55
CA ARG A 80 -3.98 18.16 -14.38
C ARG A 80 -2.73 18.88 -13.85
N ARG A 81 -2.89 19.75 -12.86
CA ARG A 81 -1.82 20.51 -12.21
C ARG A 81 -2.08 20.55 -10.72
N LEU A 82 -1.14 20.04 -9.94
CA LEU A 82 -1.23 20.03 -8.49
C LEU A 82 -0.17 20.95 -7.89
N PRO A 83 -0.54 21.84 -6.96
CA PRO A 83 0.43 22.53 -6.13
C PRO A 83 1.08 21.53 -5.17
N VAL A 84 2.40 21.63 -5.05
CA VAL A 84 3.30 20.83 -4.21
C VAL A 84 4.27 21.78 -3.51
N ALA A 85 4.97 21.35 -2.45
CA ALA A 85 5.91 22.21 -1.73
C ALA A 85 6.98 22.81 -2.64
N SER A 86 7.38 22.06 -3.66
CA SER A 86 8.38 22.47 -4.65
C SER A 86 7.83 23.27 -5.85
N GLY A 87 6.53 23.63 -5.85
CA GLY A 87 5.89 24.40 -6.92
C GLY A 87 4.65 23.73 -7.49
N VAL A 88 4.63 23.43 -8.79
CA VAL A 88 3.49 22.76 -9.45
C VAL A 88 3.98 21.54 -10.21
N VAL A 89 3.36 20.38 -9.96
CA VAL A 89 3.58 19.15 -10.72
C VAL A 89 2.45 18.96 -11.74
N LYS A 90 2.80 18.51 -12.95
CA LYS A 90 1.81 18.13 -13.97
C LYS A 90 1.38 16.70 -13.73
N VAL A 91 0.09 16.44 -13.78
CA VAL A 91 -0.49 15.11 -13.62
C VAL A 91 -1.28 14.78 -14.89
N GLY A 92 -1.13 13.56 -15.37
CA GLY A 92 -1.89 13.05 -16.51
C GLY A 92 -2.07 11.55 -16.42
N SER A 93 -2.95 11.01 -17.25
CA SER A 93 -3.19 9.58 -17.32
C SER A 93 -2.62 8.96 -18.59
N PHE A 94 -2.41 7.64 -18.58
CA PHE A 94 -2.14 6.89 -19.80
C PHE A 94 -3.42 6.67 -20.63
N PRO A 95 -3.29 6.65 -21.97
CA PRO A 95 -4.30 6.07 -22.84
C PRO A 95 -4.13 4.54 -22.83
N GLY A 96 -4.88 3.83 -22.01
CA GLY A 96 -4.75 2.37 -21.92
C GLY A 96 -5.44 1.78 -20.69
N ASP A 97 -5.55 0.46 -20.72
CA ASP A 97 -6.14 -0.39 -19.68
C ASP A 97 -5.17 -0.58 -18.49
N ASP A 98 -5.62 -1.31 -17.47
CA ASP A 98 -5.07 -1.40 -16.11
C ASP A 98 -3.61 -1.87 -16.03
N THR A 99 -2.67 -0.92 -16.10
CA THR A 99 -1.23 -1.22 -16.02
C THR A 99 -0.69 -1.28 -14.60
N HIS A 100 -1.43 -0.77 -13.61
CA HIS A 100 -0.93 -0.56 -12.24
C HIS A 100 0.43 0.17 -12.19
N GLU A 101 0.68 1.09 -13.13
CA GLU A 101 1.93 1.84 -13.22
C GLU A 101 1.75 3.34 -12.92
N MET A 102 2.74 3.91 -12.23
CA MET A 102 2.97 5.35 -12.11
C MET A 102 4.32 5.69 -12.73
N VAL A 103 4.33 6.54 -13.75
CA VAL A 103 5.57 7.04 -14.37
C VAL A 103 5.87 8.46 -13.92
N LEU A 104 7.05 8.63 -13.32
CA LEU A 104 7.59 9.91 -12.87
C LEU A 104 8.56 10.40 -13.91
N VAL A 105 8.27 11.55 -14.53
CA VAL A 105 9.22 12.25 -15.38
C VAL A 105 10.02 13.21 -14.52
N MET A 106 11.29 12.89 -14.32
CA MET A 106 12.22 13.66 -13.51
C MET A 106 12.58 14.99 -14.20
N SER A 107 13.08 15.95 -13.43
CA SER A 107 13.55 17.24 -13.97
C SER A 107 14.73 17.08 -14.93
N SER A 108 15.49 15.99 -14.81
CA SER A 108 16.52 15.53 -15.76
C SER A 108 15.96 14.94 -17.06
N ARG A 109 14.62 14.84 -17.18
CA ARG A 109 13.86 14.13 -18.23
C ARG A 109 13.95 12.61 -18.20
N GLU A 110 14.62 12.04 -17.22
CA GLU A 110 14.56 10.60 -16.96
C GLU A 110 13.13 10.17 -16.56
N ARG A 111 12.79 8.90 -16.79
CA ARG A 111 11.46 8.37 -16.50
C ARG A 111 11.55 7.21 -15.53
N LEU A 112 11.00 7.31 -14.34
CA LEU A 112 10.92 6.19 -13.41
C LEU A 112 9.55 5.56 -13.50
N ARG A 113 9.48 4.25 -13.72
CA ARG A 113 8.26 3.45 -13.77
C ARG A 113 8.11 2.72 -12.46
N LEU A 114 7.04 3.04 -11.72
CA LEU A 114 6.76 2.41 -10.44
C LEU A 114 5.53 1.53 -10.56
N LEU A 115 5.62 0.33 -9.99
CA LEU A 115 4.43 -0.44 -9.62
C LEU A 115 3.61 0.36 -8.60
N VAL A 116 2.31 0.51 -8.83
CA VAL A 116 1.35 1.05 -7.87
C VAL A 116 0.66 -0.12 -7.18
N ILE A 117 0.93 -0.31 -5.90
CA ILE A 117 0.29 -1.37 -5.10
C ILE A 117 -1.02 -0.81 -4.53
N PRO A 118 -2.19 -1.44 -4.75
CA PRO A 118 -3.44 -0.95 -4.19
C PRO A 118 -3.34 -0.78 -2.66
N HIS A 119 -3.92 0.30 -2.15
CA HIS A 119 -3.81 0.66 -0.73
C HIS A 119 -4.37 -0.41 0.23
N ASP A 120 -5.30 -1.24 -0.24
CA ASP A 120 -6.00 -2.31 0.47
C ASP A 120 -5.27 -3.66 0.45
N VAL A 121 -4.16 -3.77 -0.30
CA VAL A 121 -3.31 -4.98 -0.29
C VAL A 121 -2.73 -5.20 1.12
N PRO A 122 -2.74 -6.45 1.64
CA PRO A 122 -2.13 -6.77 2.92
C PRO A 122 -0.67 -6.34 3.00
N ALA A 123 -0.24 -5.84 4.16
CA ALA A 123 1.09 -5.24 4.33
C ALA A 123 2.24 -6.20 3.97
N GLU A 124 2.11 -7.49 4.29
CA GLU A 124 3.11 -8.51 3.94
C GLU A 124 3.26 -8.65 2.42
N THR A 125 2.15 -8.80 1.71
CA THR A 125 2.09 -8.85 0.25
C THR A 125 2.62 -7.55 -0.37
N ALA A 126 2.23 -6.40 0.17
CA ALA A 126 2.71 -5.10 -0.32
C ALA A 126 4.22 -4.95 -0.15
N HIS A 127 4.78 -5.35 0.99
CA HIS A 127 6.24 -5.32 1.20
C HIS A 127 6.97 -6.25 0.25
N ARG A 128 6.45 -7.45 0.00
CA ARG A 128 7.01 -8.37 -1.00
C ARG A 128 7.01 -7.73 -2.39
N LEU A 129 5.87 -7.18 -2.82
CA LEU A 129 5.74 -6.50 -4.11
C LEU A 129 6.68 -5.30 -4.24
N LEU A 130 6.89 -4.52 -3.18
CA LEU A 130 7.86 -3.42 -3.16
C LEU A 130 9.30 -3.93 -3.40
N LEU A 131 9.67 -5.06 -2.79
CA LEU A 131 10.98 -5.66 -2.97
C LEU A 131 11.15 -6.24 -4.39
N GLU A 132 10.16 -6.98 -4.89
CA GLU A 132 10.18 -7.55 -6.24
C GLU A 132 10.23 -6.47 -7.33
N ALA A 133 9.46 -5.39 -7.16
CA ALA A 133 9.46 -4.29 -8.12
C ALA A 133 10.78 -3.50 -8.16
N ALA A 134 11.55 -3.52 -7.07
CA ALA A 134 12.87 -2.88 -6.96
C ALA A 134 14.05 -3.83 -7.24
N ASP A 135 13.79 -5.12 -7.49
CA ASP A 135 14.84 -6.09 -7.80
C ASP A 135 15.37 -5.87 -9.22
N GLU A 136 16.69 -5.72 -9.35
CA GLU A 136 17.37 -5.50 -10.64
C GLU A 136 17.16 -6.65 -11.64
N ARG A 137 16.81 -7.85 -11.17
CA ARG A 137 16.56 -9.05 -11.97
C ARG A 137 15.08 -9.22 -12.31
N ASN A 138 14.22 -8.31 -11.88
CA ASN A 138 12.81 -8.37 -12.21
C ASN A 138 12.62 -8.20 -13.72
N THR A 139 11.92 -9.16 -14.33
CA THR A 139 11.53 -9.12 -15.74
C THR A 139 10.02 -9.01 -15.93
N ARG A 140 9.25 -9.01 -14.84
CA ARG A 140 7.78 -8.97 -14.84
C ARG A 140 7.25 -7.53 -14.79
N THR A 141 6.18 -7.29 -15.52
CA THR A 141 5.45 -6.01 -15.52
C THR A 141 4.67 -5.80 -14.21
N ALA A 142 4.21 -4.57 -13.97
CA ALA A 142 3.42 -4.24 -12.80
C ALA A 142 2.14 -5.08 -12.69
N SER A 143 1.37 -5.19 -13.78
CA SER A 143 0.16 -6.02 -13.82
C SER A 143 0.44 -7.51 -13.58
N GLU A 144 1.56 -8.04 -14.08
CA GLU A 144 1.94 -9.45 -13.82
C GLU A 144 2.27 -9.70 -12.35
N LEU A 145 3.06 -8.81 -11.72
CA LEU A 145 3.38 -8.93 -10.30
C LEU A 145 2.13 -8.85 -9.42
N LEU A 146 1.22 -7.91 -9.71
CA LEU A 146 -0.03 -7.78 -8.98
C LEU A 146 -0.96 -8.98 -9.21
N ALA A 147 -1.11 -9.44 -10.45
CA ALA A 147 -1.96 -10.59 -10.75
C ALA A 147 -1.49 -11.86 -10.04
N ASP A 148 -0.17 -12.10 -9.99
CA ASP A 148 0.44 -13.23 -9.27
C ASP A 148 0.15 -13.12 -7.76
N ALA A 149 0.44 -11.96 -7.17
CA ALA A 149 0.27 -11.72 -5.73
C ALA A 149 -1.20 -11.79 -5.26
N LEU A 150 -2.16 -11.40 -6.12
CA LEU A 150 -3.59 -11.47 -5.83
C LEU A 150 -4.20 -12.85 -6.12
N SER A 151 -3.51 -13.68 -6.91
CA SER A 151 -3.92 -15.08 -7.17
C SER A 151 -3.43 -16.04 -6.08
N GLU A 152 -2.39 -15.67 -5.34
CA GLU A 152 -1.95 -16.40 -4.17
C GLU A 152 -3.01 -16.32 -3.07
N VAL A 153 -3.80 -17.39 -2.92
CA VAL A 153 -4.68 -17.59 -1.77
C VAL A 153 -3.82 -17.49 -0.51
N PRO A 154 -4.05 -16.51 0.39
CA PRO A 154 -3.31 -16.49 1.64
C PRO A 154 -3.60 -17.82 2.37
N PRO A 155 -2.59 -18.51 2.92
CA PRO A 155 -2.87 -19.67 3.76
C PRO A 155 -3.88 -19.23 4.83
N PRO A 156 -4.89 -20.06 5.17
CA PRO A 156 -5.84 -19.69 6.21
C PRO A 156 -5.05 -19.24 7.42
N ALA A 157 -5.31 -18.01 7.88
CA ALA A 157 -4.67 -17.46 9.07
C ALA A 157 -4.77 -18.54 10.14
N VAL A 158 -3.63 -19.11 10.51
CA VAL A 158 -3.57 -20.02 11.65
C VAL A 158 -3.91 -19.16 12.85
N ASP A 159 -5.16 -19.24 13.25
CA ASP A 159 -5.65 -18.75 14.52
C ASP A 159 -4.87 -19.51 15.58
N THR A 160 -3.73 -18.96 15.96
CA THR A 160 -3.03 -19.39 17.17
C THR A 160 -3.70 -18.63 18.31
N THR A 161 -5.02 -18.81 18.46
CA THR A 161 -5.66 -18.62 19.76
C THR A 161 -5.00 -19.65 20.65
N GLY A 162 -4.05 -19.19 21.45
CA GLY A 162 -3.64 -19.91 22.64
C GLY A 162 -4.90 -20.14 23.47
N GLU A 163 -5.41 -21.37 23.42
CA GLU A 163 -6.29 -21.90 24.44
C GLU A 163 -5.46 -22.07 25.72
N ASP A 164 -5.20 -20.94 26.37
CA ASP A 164 -4.74 -20.88 27.75
C ASP A 164 -5.98 -21.09 28.64
N ASP A 165 -5.94 -22.24 29.31
CA ASP A 165 -6.24 -22.37 30.74
C ASP A 165 -7.61 -21.88 31.21
N TRP A 166 -8.64 -22.73 31.09
CA TRP A 166 -9.77 -22.78 32.04
C TRP A 166 -10.35 -24.21 32.10
N GLU A 167 -9.86 -25.03 33.04
CA GLU A 167 -10.67 -26.10 33.66
C GLU A 167 -10.92 -25.72 35.12
N ASP A 168 -11.87 -24.80 35.32
CA ASP A 168 -12.61 -24.66 36.58
C ASP A 168 -13.90 -25.48 36.46
N GLU A 169 -13.97 -26.64 37.12
CA GLU A 169 -15.06 -26.94 38.07
C GLU A 169 -14.82 -28.28 38.78
N GLY A 170 -14.95 -28.25 40.11
CA GLY A 170 -14.66 -29.37 41.00
C GLY A 170 -15.67 -30.51 41.00
N GLY A 171 -15.23 -31.66 41.49
CA GLY A 171 -16.11 -32.81 41.72
C GLY A 171 -15.43 -33.94 42.47
N ALA A 172 -15.45 -33.87 43.79
CA ALA A 172 -15.00 -34.95 44.67
C ALA A 172 -15.79 -36.25 44.44
N GLN A 173 -15.10 -37.36 44.21
CA GLN A 173 -15.58 -38.68 44.63
C GLN A 173 -14.43 -39.50 45.24
N ARG A 174 -14.47 -39.56 46.57
CA ARG A 174 -13.77 -40.55 47.39
C ARG A 174 -14.22 -41.94 46.96
N ARG A 175 -13.31 -42.77 46.42
CA ARG A 175 -13.48 -44.22 46.39
C ARG A 175 -12.21 -44.89 46.90
N THR A 176 -12.38 -45.52 48.04
CA THR A 176 -11.43 -46.28 48.84
C THR A 176 -10.80 -47.43 48.07
N ALA A 177 -9.48 -47.59 48.14
CA ALA A 177 -8.82 -48.86 47.82
C ALA A 177 -7.57 -49.06 48.70
N GLY A 178 -7.61 -50.14 49.50
CA GLY A 178 -6.50 -51.07 49.68
C GLY A 178 -5.30 -50.66 50.55
N SER A 179 -5.35 -51.02 51.83
CA SER A 179 -4.21 -51.38 52.69
C SER A 179 -4.65 -52.67 53.40
N SER A 180 -3.91 -53.75 53.62
CA SER A 180 -2.51 -54.21 53.54
C SER A 180 -2.60 -55.76 53.36
N GLY A 181 -1.62 -56.56 52.96
CA GLY A 181 -0.21 -56.53 53.31
C GLY A 181 0.08 -57.25 54.63
N ARG A 182 -0.16 -58.57 54.73
CA ARG A 182 0.74 -59.54 55.39
C ARG A 182 0.35 -60.99 55.07
#